data_AF-A0A818KML7-F1
#
_entry.id   AF-A0A818KML7-F1
#
_cell.length_a   1.000
_cell.length_b   1.000
_cell.length_c   1.000
_cell.angle_alpha   90.00
_cell.angle_beta   90.00
_cell.angle_gamma   90.00
#
_symmetry.space_group_name_H-M   'P 1'
#
loop_
_entity.id
_entity.type
_entity.pdbx_description
1 polymer ?
#
loop_
_entity_poly.entity_id
_entity_poly.type
_entity_poly.pdbx_seq_one_letter_code
_entity_poly.pdbx_strand_id
1 'polypeptide(L)'
;MFGSLMVIIVFNYYPLNENPCSIYIRVIGILSFLFLPIYFLPNIVTFGFEINWLSLNRIFCKFQMSYAVFTITSIFILNCFISFDRYSIISSSPKIRSFNSIKLSRYLVCAGLIIIWCIFGIPVAFFFDNIPQENQNGTFICTSRSNGLLLFAALFYFPLLEGVLPILLAIYFWYITRKLVKRLNNQHVIQRFDRQITRTYMFQIAGNAIASLPFATINLYRSLTMQNKRSAANNNKPFDLDKSMDYYGRVLVNNIVSNINPIKNIIQNKSVKGAWAYSTEIKVQCFSGDSLIRLSNGKIKYIANLKTGDEIITIDQSNIISTEMIMMLDKHISKQALFYKLITESGHEISLTEFHLIPIISSTKNQIYLAAKQIQIGDLLYVLLNDKLEYSPVINITIQTKKGYYAPLTIKGTLLVNNVLASCFAYAKNHHSAQFYMFPFRFYYKLTRLFYINDPFNCDKSEGLHWIISIMFNFARFFRPETLLS
;
A
#
# COMPACT_ATOMS: atom_id res chain seq x y z
N MET A 1 2.44 8.90 7.88
CA MET A 1 3.04 8.75 9.23
C MET A 1 3.90 9.95 9.61
N PHE A 2 4.95 10.30 8.85
CA PHE A 2 5.79 11.49 9.14
C PHE A 2 5.01 12.79 9.32
N GLY A 3 4.05 13.08 8.42
CA GLY A 3 3.19 14.27 8.56
C GLY A 3 2.39 14.29 9.87
N SER A 4 1.78 13.17 10.24
CA SER A 4 1.03 13.04 11.51
C SER A 4 1.93 13.20 12.73
N LEU A 5 3.15 12.67 12.68
CA LEU A 5 4.15 12.84 13.73
C LEU A 5 4.56 14.33 13.88
N MET A 6 4.80 15.02 12.77
CA MET A 6 5.10 16.45 12.79
C MET A 6 3.96 17.29 13.39
N VAL A 7 2.70 16.95 13.06
CA VAL A 7 1.53 17.61 13.68
C VAL A 7 1.54 17.43 15.19
N ILE A 8 1.80 16.22 15.69
CA ILE A 8 1.87 15.95 17.14
C ILE A 8 2.95 16.81 17.78
N ILE A 9 4.15 16.83 17.20
CA ILE A 9 5.30 17.58 17.72
C ILE A 9 4.99 19.08 17.75
N VAL A 10 4.60 19.67 16.62
CA VAL A 10 4.37 21.12 16.47
C VAL A 10 3.31 21.64 17.45
N PHE A 11 2.18 20.93 17.58
CA PHE A 11 1.08 21.37 18.44
C PHE A 11 1.29 21.03 19.92
N ASN A 12 2.41 20.38 20.28
CA ASN A 12 2.81 20.17 21.67
C ASN A 12 3.73 21.29 22.19
N TYR A 13 4.37 22.05 21.31
CA TYR A 13 5.25 23.16 21.67
C TYR A 13 4.48 24.45 22.01
N TYR A 14 5.05 25.24 22.91
CA TYR A 14 4.59 26.59 23.25
C TYR A 14 4.87 27.58 22.10
N PRO A 15 4.00 28.57 21.81
CA PRO A 15 2.72 28.90 22.47
C PRO A 15 1.50 28.18 21.89
N LEU A 16 1.70 27.31 20.89
CA LEU A 16 0.59 26.67 20.17
C LEU A 16 -0.23 25.75 21.06
N ASN A 17 0.39 25.10 22.06
CA ASN A 17 -0.28 24.19 22.99
C ASN A 17 -1.29 24.86 23.95
N GLU A 18 -1.32 26.20 24.03
CA GLU A 18 -2.27 26.97 24.84
C GLU A 18 -3.63 27.16 24.15
N ASN A 19 -3.69 27.02 22.82
CA ASN A 19 -4.95 27.18 22.10
C ASN A 19 -5.86 25.95 22.31
N PRO A 20 -7.17 26.12 22.62
CA PRO A 20 -8.11 25.00 22.74
C PRO A 20 -8.15 24.13 21.47
N CYS A 21 -8.10 24.77 20.29
CA CYS A 21 -8.09 24.11 18.99
C CYS A 21 -6.93 23.10 18.82
N SER A 22 -5.79 23.35 19.47
CA SER A 22 -4.59 22.50 19.40
C SER A 22 -4.80 21.13 20.04
N ILE A 23 -5.77 20.99 20.94
CA ILE A 23 -6.14 19.68 21.52
C ILE A 23 -6.76 18.79 20.44
N TYR A 24 -7.73 19.30 19.68
CA TYR A 24 -8.38 18.54 18.61
C TYR A 24 -7.36 18.11 17.54
N ILE A 25 -6.49 19.04 17.13
CA ILE A 25 -5.48 18.79 16.09
C ILE A 25 -4.45 17.74 16.54
N ARG A 26 -4.00 17.79 17.81
CA ARG A 26 -3.11 16.76 18.37
C ARG A 26 -3.75 15.38 18.34
N VAL A 27 -5.01 15.27 18.76
CA VAL A 27 -5.72 13.99 18.78
C VAL A 27 -5.96 13.45 17.37
N ILE A 28 -6.30 14.30 16.40
CA ILE A 28 -6.33 13.92 14.98
C ILE A 28 -4.97 13.38 14.52
N GLY A 29 -3.87 14.03 14.92
CA GLY A 29 -2.50 13.59 14.63
C GLY A 29 -2.21 12.20 15.18
N ILE A 30 -2.54 11.94 16.45
CA ILE A 30 -2.34 10.64 17.12
C ILE A 30 -3.17 9.55 16.43
N LEU A 31 -4.46 9.78 16.21
CA LEU A 31 -5.35 8.82 15.55
C LEU A 31 -4.87 8.50 14.14
N SER A 32 -4.46 9.51 13.37
CA SER A 32 -3.94 9.30 12.01
C SER A 32 -2.59 8.56 12.00
N PHE A 33 -1.72 8.82 12.97
CA PHE A 33 -0.43 8.15 13.08
C PHE A 33 -0.58 6.64 13.29
N LEU A 34 -1.54 6.24 14.14
CA LEU A 34 -1.84 4.84 14.43
C LEU A 34 -2.66 4.16 13.32
N PHE A 35 -3.63 4.88 12.73
CA PHE A 35 -4.50 4.33 11.69
C PHE A 35 -3.75 3.96 10.41
N LEU A 36 -2.79 4.78 9.98
CA LEU A 36 -2.06 4.57 8.72
C LEU A 36 -1.40 3.18 8.62
N PRO A 37 -0.54 2.74 9.56
CA PRO A 37 0.05 1.40 9.50
C PRO A 37 -1.00 0.31 9.69
N ILE A 38 -1.95 0.47 10.63
CA ILE A 38 -2.95 -0.57 10.95
C ILE A 38 -3.87 -0.86 9.76
N TYR A 39 -4.25 0.17 9.00
CA TYR A 39 -5.21 0.04 7.91
C TYR A 39 -4.56 -0.24 6.55
N PHE A 40 -3.44 0.43 6.22
CA PHE A 40 -2.85 0.31 4.89
C PHE A 40 -1.86 -0.84 4.76
N LEU A 41 -1.14 -1.20 5.82
CA LEU A 41 -0.17 -2.30 5.76
C LEU A 41 -0.83 -3.64 5.40
N PRO A 42 -1.99 -4.03 5.96
CA PRO A 42 -2.67 -5.27 5.57
C PRO A 42 -3.07 -5.29 4.09
N ASN A 43 -3.51 -4.14 3.56
CA ASN A 43 -3.87 -4.01 2.15
C ASN A 43 -2.63 -4.13 1.25
N ILE A 44 -1.55 -3.43 1.62
CA ILE A 44 -0.24 -3.56 0.98
C ILE A 44 0.20 -5.03 0.95
N VAL A 45 0.07 -5.74 2.06
CA VAL A 45 0.51 -7.13 2.12
C VAL A 45 -0.40 -8.06 1.30
N THR A 46 -1.71 -7.80 1.32
CA THR A 46 -2.68 -8.56 0.53
C THR A 46 -2.45 -8.38 -0.97
N PHE A 47 -2.30 -7.15 -1.46
CA PHE A 47 -2.13 -6.90 -2.89
C PHE A 47 -0.69 -7.10 -3.37
N GLY A 48 0.29 -6.94 -2.49
CA GLY A 48 1.71 -7.05 -2.81
C GLY A 48 2.27 -8.46 -2.79
N PHE A 49 1.85 -9.24 -1.80
CA PHE A 49 2.42 -10.56 -1.48
C PHE A 49 1.37 -11.67 -1.49
N GLU A 50 0.11 -11.36 -1.84
CA GLU A 50 -1.02 -12.31 -1.87
C GLU A 50 -1.35 -12.93 -0.51
N ILE A 51 -0.93 -12.28 0.59
CA ILE A 51 -1.21 -12.73 1.96
C ILE A 51 -2.33 -11.86 2.53
N ASN A 52 -3.53 -12.44 2.66
CA ASN A 52 -4.68 -11.74 3.21
C ASN A 52 -4.73 -11.86 4.75
N TRP A 53 -4.11 -10.92 5.46
CA TRP A 53 -4.07 -10.90 6.93
C TRP A 53 -5.47 -10.84 7.57
N LEU A 54 -6.38 -10.13 6.92
CA LEU A 54 -7.76 -9.97 7.37
C LEU A 54 -8.49 -11.32 7.39
N SER A 55 -8.25 -12.19 6.41
CA SER A 55 -8.88 -13.52 6.39
C SER A 55 -8.21 -14.55 7.29
N LEU A 56 -6.95 -14.33 7.67
CA LEU A 56 -6.15 -15.29 8.43
C LEU A 56 -6.35 -15.18 9.93
N ASN A 57 -6.57 -13.97 10.47
CA ASN A 57 -6.69 -13.76 11.90
C ASN A 57 -8.01 -13.07 12.25
N ARG A 58 -8.89 -13.81 12.94
CA ARG A 58 -10.20 -13.35 13.38
C ARG A 58 -10.12 -12.13 14.30
N ILE A 59 -9.18 -12.13 15.24
CA ILE A 59 -9.02 -11.04 16.22
C ILE A 59 -8.56 -9.78 15.49
N PHE A 60 -7.63 -9.93 14.55
CA PHE A 60 -7.12 -8.82 13.76
C PHE A 60 -8.18 -8.24 12.83
N CYS A 61 -8.98 -9.07 12.14
CA CYS A 61 -10.14 -8.61 11.36
C CYS A 61 -11.08 -7.73 12.18
N LYS A 62 -11.50 -8.22 13.36
CA LYS A 62 -12.39 -7.49 14.27
C LYS A 62 -11.78 -6.17 14.72
N PHE A 63 -10.54 -6.21 15.20
CA PHE A 63 -9.83 -5.04 15.69
C PHE A 63 -9.62 -4.00 14.59
N GLN A 64 -9.12 -4.40 13.43
CA GLN A 64 -8.83 -3.48 12.33
C GLN A 64 -10.10 -2.80 11.83
N MET A 65 -11.19 -3.56 11.61
CA MET A 65 -12.45 -2.98 11.13
C MET A 65 -13.07 -2.05 12.16
N SER A 66 -13.08 -2.44 13.44
CA SER A 66 -13.57 -1.62 14.55
C SER A 66 -12.78 -0.33 14.70
N TYR A 67 -11.45 -0.44 14.76
CA TYR A 67 -10.55 0.70 14.92
C TYR A 67 -10.60 1.64 13.71
N ALA A 68 -10.81 1.11 12.50
CA ALA A 68 -10.96 1.91 11.30
C ALA A 68 -12.19 2.81 11.35
N VAL A 69 -13.37 2.23 11.60
CA VAL A 69 -14.62 3.00 11.71
C VAL A 69 -14.54 4.00 12.86
N PHE A 70 -14.01 3.60 14.01
CA PHE A 70 -13.76 4.49 15.15
C PHE A 70 -12.89 5.69 14.77
N THR A 71 -11.77 5.46 14.10
CA THR A 71 -10.81 6.52 13.76
C THR A 71 -11.41 7.50 12.75
N ILE A 72 -12.05 7.00 11.68
CA ILE A 72 -12.61 7.87 10.64
C ILE A 72 -13.76 8.72 11.22
N THR A 73 -14.67 8.11 11.98
CA THR A 73 -15.75 8.85 12.66
C THR A 73 -15.21 9.88 13.67
N SER A 74 -14.16 9.51 14.42
CA SER A 74 -13.50 10.43 15.37
C SER A 74 -12.90 11.64 14.68
N ILE A 75 -12.19 11.44 13.57
CA ILE A 75 -11.61 12.54 12.79
C ILE A 75 -12.72 13.48 12.27
N PHE A 76 -13.84 12.92 11.80
CA PHE A 76 -14.99 13.73 11.38
C PHE A 76 -15.53 14.60 12.53
N ILE A 77 -15.83 14.01 13.69
CA ILE A 77 -16.39 14.75 14.84
C ILE A 77 -15.39 15.79 15.38
N LEU A 78 -14.10 15.48 15.41
CA LEU A 78 -13.07 16.43 15.83
C LEU A 78 -12.98 17.63 14.87
N ASN A 79 -13.14 17.42 13.57
CA ASN A 79 -13.21 18.52 12.59
C ASN A 79 -14.47 19.39 12.77
N CYS A 80 -15.59 18.80 13.18
CA CYS A 80 -16.78 19.55 13.58
C CYS A 80 -16.52 20.40 14.83
N PHE A 81 -15.82 19.86 15.83
CA PHE A 81 -15.42 20.63 17.01
C PHE A 81 -14.47 21.77 16.67
N ILE A 82 -13.49 21.57 15.78
CA ILE A 82 -12.61 22.65 15.28
C ILE A 82 -13.44 23.77 14.62
N SER A 83 -14.45 23.40 13.83
CA SER A 83 -15.31 24.37 13.16
C SER A 83 -16.17 25.16 14.15
N PHE A 84 -16.73 24.47 15.14
CA PHE A 84 -17.48 25.10 16.21
C PHE A 84 -16.61 26.00 17.10
N ASP A 85 -15.37 25.59 17.37
CA ASP A 85 -14.43 26.38 18.17
C ASP A 85 -14.10 27.72 17.49
N ARG A 86 -13.86 27.68 16.17
CA ARG A 86 -13.66 28.89 15.34
C ARG A 86 -14.88 29.79 15.33
N TYR A 87 -16.07 29.23 15.16
CA TYR A 87 -17.32 29.97 15.27
C TYR A 87 -17.47 30.61 16.66
N SER A 88 -17.14 29.87 17.72
CA SER A 88 -17.31 30.32 19.10
C SER A 88 -16.43 31.50 19.44
N ILE A 89 -15.17 31.50 18.99
CA ILE A 89 -14.23 32.62 19.17
C ILE A 89 -14.77 33.93 18.58
N ILE A 90 -15.39 33.84 17.40
CA ILE A 90 -15.79 35.00 16.58
C ILE A 90 -17.22 35.46 16.91
N SER A 91 -17.99 34.69 17.68
CA SER A 91 -19.38 35.00 18.01
C SER A 91 -19.52 36.29 18.82
N SER A 92 -20.56 37.07 18.53
CA SER A 92 -20.90 38.28 19.28
C SER A 92 -21.49 37.98 20.66
N SER A 93 -22.04 36.77 20.87
CA SER A 93 -22.62 36.38 22.14
C SER A 93 -21.54 35.97 23.16
N PRO A 94 -21.48 36.59 24.35
CA PRO A 94 -20.51 36.24 25.39
C PRO A 94 -20.71 34.79 25.90
N LYS A 95 -21.95 34.30 25.91
CA LYS A 95 -22.27 32.91 26.27
C LYS A 95 -21.70 31.89 25.27
N ILE A 96 -21.64 32.24 23.99
CA ILE A 96 -21.05 31.36 22.97
C ILE A 96 -19.52 31.41 23.06
N ARG A 97 -18.94 32.59 23.29
CA ARG A 97 -17.49 32.74 23.48
C ARG A 97 -16.96 31.95 24.68
N SER A 98 -17.72 31.84 25.76
CA SER A 98 -17.30 31.09 26.95
C SER A 98 -17.13 29.58 26.70
N PHE A 99 -17.70 29.04 25.62
CA PHE A 99 -17.44 27.65 25.21
C PHE A 99 -16.04 27.44 24.62
N ASN A 100 -15.36 28.50 24.15
CA ASN A 100 -13.95 28.40 23.76
C ASN A 100 -13.07 28.33 25.01
N SER A 101 -12.90 27.13 25.57
CA SER A 101 -12.03 26.92 26.73
C SER A 101 -11.30 25.59 26.64
N ILE A 102 -10.04 25.56 27.11
CA ILE A 102 -9.20 24.36 27.12
C ILE A 102 -9.87 23.22 27.89
N LYS A 103 -10.52 23.53 29.02
CA LYS A 103 -11.22 22.55 29.86
C LYS A 103 -12.38 21.89 29.11
N LEU A 104 -13.22 22.69 28.44
CA LEU A 104 -14.33 22.15 27.66
C LEU A 104 -13.83 21.37 26.45
N SER A 105 -12.78 21.83 25.77
CA SER A 105 -12.20 21.08 24.65
C SER A 105 -11.70 19.69 25.05
N ARG A 106 -11.00 19.56 26.20
CA ARG A 106 -10.59 18.24 26.71
C ARG A 106 -11.79 17.34 26.99
N TYR A 107 -12.81 17.88 27.65
CA TYR A 107 -14.03 17.14 27.96
C TYR A 107 -14.74 16.66 26.69
N LEU A 108 -14.96 17.55 25.71
CA LEU A 108 -15.60 17.22 24.43
C LEU A 108 -14.85 16.14 23.66
N VAL A 109 -13.52 16.20 23.64
CA VAL A 109 -12.70 15.16 23.01
C VAL A 109 -12.86 13.82 23.73
N CYS A 110 -12.66 13.77 25.04
CA CYS A 110 -12.76 12.52 25.80
C CYS A 110 -14.15 11.90 25.68
N ALA A 111 -15.22 12.69 25.91
CA ALA A 111 -16.59 12.23 25.78
C ALA A 111 -16.92 11.80 24.34
N GLY A 112 -16.50 12.58 23.34
CA GLY A 112 -16.71 12.26 21.93
C GLY A 112 -16.06 10.94 21.52
N LEU A 113 -14.80 10.71 21.89
CA LEU A 113 -14.11 9.44 21.59
C LEU A 113 -14.79 8.25 22.26
N ILE A 114 -15.21 8.38 23.53
CA ILE A 114 -15.91 7.29 24.24
C ILE A 114 -17.24 6.98 23.55
N ILE A 115 -18.03 8.00 23.23
CA ILE A 115 -19.34 7.83 22.56
C ILE A 115 -19.16 7.14 21.20
N ILE A 116 -18.17 7.56 20.40
CA ILE A 116 -17.92 6.96 19.08
C ILE A 116 -17.46 5.51 19.21
N TRP A 117 -16.60 5.21 20.19
CA TRP A 117 -16.18 3.84 20.45
C TRP A 117 -17.36 2.95 20.83
N CYS A 118 -18.27 3.44 21.67
CA CYS A 118 -19.46 2.70 22.08
C CYS A 118 -20.48 2.52 20.95
N ILE A 119 -20.73 3.55 20.14
CA ILE A 119 -21.76 3.53 19.08
C ILE A 119 -21.27 2.79 17.83
N PHE A 120 -20.01 2.96 17.44
CA PHE A 120 -19.50 2.42 16.18
C PHE A 120 -18.42 1.36 16.38
N GLY A 121 -17.44 1.62 17.25
CA GLY A 121 -16.32 0.71 17.50
C GLY A 121 -16.78 -0.67 17.99
N ILE A 122 -17.52 -0.71 19.10
CA ILE A 122 -17.99 -1.95 19.73
C ILE A 122 -18.90 -2.77 18.81
N PRO A 123 -19.95 -2.19 18.18
CA PRO A 123 -20.81 -2.96 17.28
C PRO A 123 -20.04 -3.57 16.11
N VAL A 124 -19.12 -2.83 15.49
CA VAL A 124 -18.29 -3.35 14.41
C VAL A 124 -17.39 -4.49 14.90
N ALA A 125 -16.76 -4.37 16.07
CA ALA A 125 -15.94 -5.44 16.66
C ALA A 125 -16.76 -6.72 16.94
N PHE A 126 -18.03 -6.57 17.30
CA PHE A 126 -18.92 -7.69 17.60
C PHE A 126 -19.40 -8.40 16.33
N PHE A 127 -19.86 -7.66 15.33
CA PHE A 127 -20.51 -8.22 14.14
C PHE A 127 -19.54 -8.65 13.03
N PHE A 128 -18.33 -8.10 12.95
CA PHE A 128 -17.35 -8.51 11.95
C PHE A 128 -16.71 -9.85 12.31
N ASP A 129 -16.51 -10.70 11.31
CA ASP A 129 -15.88 -12.00 11.48
C ASP A 129 -15.26 -12.52 10.17
N ASN A 130 -14.47 -13.58 10.29
CA ASN A 130 -13.93 -14.30 9.14
C ASN A 130 -14.95 -15.35 8.71
N ILE A 131 -15.65 -15.09 7.61
CA ILE A 131 -16.70 -15.97 7.08
C ILE A 131 -16.14 -16.77 5.90
N PRO A 132 -16.37 -18.10 5.82
CA PRO A 132 -15.94 -18.91 4.69
C PRO A 132 -16.68 -18.51 3.41
N GLN A 133 -15.96 -18.47 2.29
CA GLN A 133 -16.52 -18.14 0.99
C GLN A 133 -17.12 -19.39 0.32
N GLU A 134 -18.41 -19.36 -0.03
CA GLU A 134 -19.17 -20.50 -0.59
C GLU A 134 -18.57 -21.11 -1.87
N ASN A 135 -17.73 -20.38 -2.61
CA ASN A 135 -17.22 -20.81 -3.92
C ASN A 135 -15.76 -21.30 -3.92
N GLN A 136 -15.07 -21.30 -2.77
CA GLN A 136 -13.66 -21.71 -2.67
C GLN A 136 -13.38 -22.34 -1.30
N ASN A 137 -13.28 -23.67 -1.26
CA ASN A 137 -12.96 -24.43 -0.05
C ASN A 137 -11.71 -23.88 0.64
N GLY A 138 -11.86 -23.46 1.91
CA GLY A 138 -10.76 -23.00 2.75
C GLY A 138 -10.41 -21.52 2.66
N THR A 139 -11.14 -20.70 1.88
CA THR A 139 -10.91 -19.25 1.83
C THR A 139 -11.89 -18.51 2.74
N PHE A 140 -11.36 -17.70 3.66
CA PHE A 140 -12.14 -16.85 4.55
C PHE A 140 -12.11 -15.40 4.06
N ILE A 141 -13.16 -14.63 4.35
CA ILE A 141 -13.22 -13.19 4.10
C ILE A 141 -13.63 -12.50 5.40
N CYS A 142 -12.91 -11.44 5.77
CA CYS A 142 -13.31 -10.56 6.87
C CYS A 142 -14.51 -9.72 6.44
N THR A 143 -15.70 -10.02 6.97
CA THR A 143 -16.94 -9.31 6.65
C THR A 143 -17.92 -9.34 7.84
N SER A 144 -18.94 -8.49 7.80
CA SER A 144 -20.00 -8.49 8.81
C SER A 144 -20.89 -9.74 8.69
N ARG A 145 -21.18 -10.38 9.83
CA ARG A 145 -22.23 -11.42 9.96
C ARG A 145 -23.63 -10.84 9.81
N SER A 146 -23.81 -9.58 10.22
CA SER A 146 -25.08 -8.88 10.12
C SER A 146 -25.20 -8.20 8.75
N ASN A 147 -26.16 -8.65 7.94
CA ASN A 147 -26.53 -7.98 6.69
C ASN A 147 -27.08 -6.57 6.94
N GLY A 148 -27.76 -6.37 8.06
CA GLY A 148 -28.28 -5.05 8.45
C GLY A 148 -27.16 -4.04 8.68
N LEU A 149 -26.08 -4.44 9.36
CA LEU A 149 -24.92 -3.57 9.58
C LEU A 149 -24.21 -3.23 8.26
N LEU A 150 -24.12 -4.18 7.32
CA LEU A 150 -23.50 -3.97 6.01
C LEU A 150 -24.34 -3.00 5.15
N LEU A 151 -25.67 -3.12 5.20
CA LEU A 151 -26.60 -2.21 4.52
C LEU A 151 -26.56 -0.81 5.14
N PHE A 152 -26.58 -0.71 6.46
CA PHE A 152 -26.41 0.55 7.17
C PHE A 152 -25.09 1.23 6.77
N ALA A 153 -24.00 0.47 6.73
CA ALA A 153 -22.70 0.99 6.32
C ALA A 153 -22.73 1.54 4.89
N ALA A 154 -23.28 0.76 3.95
CA ALA A 154 -23.27 1.08 2.51
C ALA A 154 -24.24 2.21 2.13
N LEU A 155 -25.43 2.28 2.72
CA LEU A 155 -26.49 3.21 2.33
C LEU A 155 -26.50 4.50 3.16
N PHE A 156 -26.09 4.41 4.43
CA PHE A 156 -26.18 5.54 5.36
C PHE A 156 -24.80 6.04 5.80
N TYR A 157 -23.97 5.18 6.38
CA TYR A 157 -22.72 5.62 6.98
C TYR A 157 -21.75 6.22 5.95
N PHE A 158 -21.38 5.50 4.89
CA PHE A 158 -20.42 6.01 3.91
C PHE A 158 -20.96 7.20 3.10
N PRO A 159 -22.18 7.17 2.54
CA PRO A 159 -22.66 8.26 1.71
C PRO A 159 -23.03 9.51 2.52
N LEU A 160 -23.67 9.35 3.68
CA LEU A 160 -24.19 10.48 4.44
C LEU A 160 -23.19 10.94 5.50
N LEU A 161 -22.77 10.06 6.40
CA LEU A 161 -21.96 10.45 7.56
C LEU A 161 -20.51 10.78 7.18
N GLU A 162 -19.90 9.99 6.29
CA GLU A 162 -18.53 10.25 5.79
C GLU A 162 -18.48 11.05 4.47
N GLY A 163 -19.60 11.11 3.74
CA GLY A 163 -19.68 11.79 2.45
C GLY A 163 -20.25 13.19 2.54
N VAL A 164 -21.59 13.28 2.50
CA VAL A 164 -22.33 14.54 2.31
C VAL A 164 -22.33 15.42 3.56
N LEU A 165 -22.56 14.85 4.74
CA LEU A 165 -22.71 15.61 5.98
C LEU A 165 -21.45 16.44 6.33
N PRO A 166 -20.21 15.91 6.24
CA PRO A 166 -19.01 16.70 6.47
C PRO A 166 -18.87 17.89 5.54
N ILE A 167 -19.28 17.74 4.28
CA ILE A 167 -19.21 18.81 3.26
C ILE A 167 -20.24 19.89 3.59
N LEU A 168 -21.48 19.49 3.88
CA LEU A 168 -22.55 20.44 4.23
C LEU A 168 -22.22 21.22 5.50
N LEU A 169 -21.73 20.54 6.55
CA LEU A 169 -21.32 21.20 7.79
C LEU A 169 -20.13 22.13 7.57
N ALA A 170 -19.14 21.72 6.77
CA ALA A 170 -18.00 22.58 6.43
C ALA A 170 -18.45 23.85 5.68
N ILE A 171 -19.36 23.73 4.70
CA ILE A 171 -19.92 24.87 3.96
C ILE A 171 -20.72 25.78 4.91
N TYR A 172 -21.56 25.20 5.76
CA TYR A 172 -22.36 25.94 6.75
C TYR A 172 -21.47 26.74 7.72
N PHE A 173 -20.50 26.09 8.35
CA PHE A 173 -19.59 26.76 9.29
C PHE A 173 -18.69 27.77 8.59
N TRP A 174 -18.24 27.49 7.35
CA TRP A 174 -17.51 28.46 6.54
C TRP A 174 -18.34 29.73 6.29
N TYR A 175 -19.58 29.58 5.84
CA TYR A 175 -20.47 30.70 5.54
C TYR A 175 -20.76 31.55 6.78
N ILE A 176 -21.16 30.93 7.90
CA ILE A 176 -21.50 31.66 9.12
C ILE A 176 -20.27 32.35 9.71
N THR A 177 -19.15 31.65 9.82
CA THR A 177 -17.93 32.23 10.40
C THR A 177 -17.46 33.41 9.57
N ARG A 178 -17.48 33.28 8.23
CA ARG A 178 -17.12 34.38 7.32
C ARG A 178 -18.05 35.58 7.43
N LYS A 179 -19.36 35.34 7.55
CA LYS A 179 -20.36 36.40 7.76
C LYS A 179 -20.09 37.17 9.06
N LEU A 180 -19.67 36.49 10.12
CA LEU A 180 -19.31 37.13 11.39
C LEU A 180 -17.98 37.90 11.30
N VAL A 181 -16.95 37.35 10.64
CA VAL A 181 -15.66 38.03 10.44
C VAL A 181 -15.86 39.36 9.70
N LYS A 182 -16.72 39.42 8.68
CA LYS A 182 -17.01 40.66 7.94
C LYS A 182 -17.68 41.76 8.77
N ARG A 183 -18.21 41.45 9.96
CA ARG A 183 -18.78 42.46 10.88
C ARG A 183 -17.74 43.10 11.81
N LEU A 184 -16.49 42.64 11.76
CA LEU A 184 -15.40 43.25 12.53
C LEU A 184 -15.02 44.61 11.91
N ASN A 185 -14.55 45.55 12.73
CA ASN A 185 -14.20 46.90 12.27
C ASN A 185 -12.80 47.00 11.62
N ASN A 186 -11.91 46.03 11.86
CA ASN A 186 -10.51 46.12 11.43
C ASN A 186 -10.27 45.34 10.12
N GLN A 187 -10.06 46.07 9.02
CA GLN A 187 -9.87 45.48 7.68
C GLN A 187 -8.68 44.51 7.60
N HIS A 188 -7.56 44.79 8.25
CA HIS A 188 -6.40 43.90 8.25
C HIS A 188 -6.69 42.57 8.97
N VAL A 189 -7.43 42.63 10.08
CA VAL A 189 -7.87 41.45 10.82
C VAL A 189 -8.86 40.63 9.98
N ILE A 190 -9.83 41.28 9.33
CA ILE A 190 -10.78 40.64 8.42
C ILE A 190 -10.06 39.86 7.32
N GLN A 191 -9.11 40.49 6.62
CA GLN A 191 -8.37 39.86 5.52
C GLN A 191 -7.57 38.64 5.98
N ARG A 192 -6.87 38.76 7.12
CA ARG A 192 -6.06 37.65 7.67
C ARG A 192 -6.94 36.46 8.06
N PHE A 193 -8.02 36.69 8.80
CA PHE A 193 -8.93 35.63 9.25
C PHE A 193 -9.69 35.01 8.07
N ASP A 194 -10.22 35.80 7.12
CA ASP A 194 -10.93 35.29 5.95
C ASP A 194 -10.03 34.38 5.10
N ARG A 195 -8.75 34.76 4.90
CA ARG A 195 -7.77 33.95 4.16
C ARG A 195 -7.47 32.63 4.86
N GLN A 196 -7.25 32.65 6.18
CA GLN A 196 -6.95 31.43 6.96
C GLN A 196 -8.15 30.47 7.01
N ILE A 197 -9.35 30.99 7.24
CA ILE A 197 -10.60 30.24 7.32
C ILE A 197 -10.93 29.63 5.96
N THR A 198 -10.93 30.44 4.90
CA THR A 198 -11.24 29.98 3.54
C THR A 198 -10.24 28.92 3.08
N ARG A 199 -8.93 29.10 3.34
CA ARG A 199 -7.92 28.08 3.01
C ARG A 199 -8.17 26.76 3.74
N THR A 200 -8.52 26.80 5.02
CA THR A 200 -8.76 25.57 5.80
C THR A 200 -9.98 24.82 5.27
N TYR A 201 -11.12 25.50 5.12
CA TYR A 201 -12.36 24.87 4.68
C TYR A 201 -12.29 24.40 3.23
N MET A 202 -11.59 25.13 2.35
CA MET A 202 -11.35 24.70 0.97
C MET A 202 -10.63 23.35 0.93
N PHE A 203 -9.52 23.19 1.68
CA PHE A 203 -8.80 21.91 1.71
C PHE A 203 -9.61 20.79 2.36
N GLN A 204 -10.42 21.10 3.38
CA GLN A 204 -11.29 20.11 4.02
C GLN A 204 -12.40 19.64 3.08
N ILE A 205 -13.06 20.56 2.36
CA ILE A 205 -14.12 20.24 1.38
C ILE A 205 -13.54 19.46 0.21
N ALA A 206 -12.43 19.94 -0.38
CA ALA A 206 -11.79 19.27 -1.51
C ALA A 206 -11.25 17.89 -1.12
N GLY A 207 -10.58 17.78 0.03
CA GLY A 207 -10.06 16.51 0.54
C GLY A 207 -11.17 15.49 0.78
N ASN A 208 -12.27 15.91 1.42
CA ASN A 208 -13.43 15.05 1.62
C ASN A 208 -14.07 14.65 0.29
N ALA A 209 -14.31 15.57 -0.65
CA ALA A 209 -14.93 15.26 -1.93
C ALA A 209 -14.08 14.28 -2.78
N ILE A 210 -12.77 14.47 -2.83
CA ILE A 210 -11.85 13.61 -3.59
C ILE A 210 -11.75 12.21 -2.95
N ALA A 211 -11.74 12.13 -1.61
CA ALA A 211 -11.57 10.86 -0.91
C ALA A 211 -12.88 10.07 -0.75
N SER A 212 -14.00 10.73 -0.44
CA SER A 212 -15.25 10.07 -0.04
C SER A 212 -16.10 9.64 -1.23
N LEU A 213 -16.14 10.43 -2.31
CA LEU A 213 -17.01 10.13 -3.47
C LEU A 213 -16.63 8.80 -4.15
N PRO A 214 -15.36 8.56 -4.57
CA PRO A 214 -15.01 7.30 -5.21
C PRO A 214 -15.18 6.10 -4.27
N PHE A 215 -14.85 6.28 -3.00
CA PHE A 215 -14.95 5.23 -1.99
C PHE A 215 -16.41 4.84 -1.71
N ALA A 216 -17.31 5.80 -1.52
CA ALA A 216 -18.74 5.56 -1.33
C ALA A 216 -19.36 4.91 -2.57
N THR A 217 -19.04 5.39 -3.78
CA THR A 217 -19.56 4.82 -5.03
C THR A 217 -19.13 3.35 -5.21
N ILE A 218 -17.86 3.02 -4.99
CA ILE A 218 -17.35 1.64 -5.12
C ILE A 218 -18.01 0.71 -4.09
N ASN A 219 -18.16 1.16 -2.85
CA ASN A 219 -18.75 0.32 -1.80
C ASN A 219 -20.27 0.13 -2.00
N LEU A 220 -20.98 1.16 -2.46
CA LEU A 220 -22.39 1.04 -2.84
C LEU A 220 -22.57 0.02 -3.98
N TYR A 221 -21.75 0.12 -5.02
CA TYR A 221 -21.75 -0.83 -6.13
C TYR A 221 -21.50 -2.27 -5.67
N ARG A 222 -20.50 -2.48 -4.78
CA ARG A 222 -20.19 -3.81 -4.21
C ARG A 222 -21.34 -4.37 -3.39
N SER A 223 -21.97 -3.57 -2.54
CA SER A 223 -23.07 -4.05 -1.68
C SER A 223 -24.31 -4.44 -2.50
N LEU A 224 -24.66 -3.65 -3.51
CA LEU A 224 -25.78 -3.96 -4.41
C LEU A 224 -25.53 -5.22 -5.25
N THR A 225 -24.31 -5.40 -5.76
CA THR A 225 -23.95 -6.58 -6.57
C THR A 225 -23.82 -7.86 -5.74
N MET A 226 -23.40 -7.78 -4.47
CA MET A 226 -23.34 -8.94 -3.57
C MET A 226 -24.73 -9.45 -3.16
N GLN A 227 -25.73 -8.57 -3.02
CA GLN A 227 -27.10 -9.00 -2.72
C GLN A 227 -27.73 -9.77 -3.89
N ASN A 228 -27.52 -9.32 -5.12
CA ASN A 228 -28.02 -10.02 -6.30
C ASN A 228 -27.47 -11.46 -6.41
N LYS A 229 -26.22 -11.71 -5.99
CA LYS A 229 -25.67 -13.07 -5.92
C LYS A 229 -26.34 -13.94 -4.85
N ARG A 230 -26.64 -13.39 -3.67
CA ARG A 230 -27.31 -14.11 -2.58
C ARG A 230 -28.79 -14.40 -2.90
N SER A 231 -29.50 -13.47 -3.53
CA SER A 231 -30.89 -13.67 -3.97
C SER A 231 -31.01 -14.65 -5.13
N ALA A 232 -30.00 -14.75 -6.01
CA ALA A 232 -29.96 -15.75 -7.07
C ALA A 232 -29.64 -17.16 -6.54
N ALA A 233 -28.75 -17.27 -5.54
CA ALA A 233 -28.41 -18.54 -4.89
C ALA A 233 -29.60 -19.18 -4.14
N ASN A 234 -30.47 -18.36 -3.53
CA ASN A 234 -31.65 -18.86 -2.81
C ASN A 234 -32.80 -19.36 -3.72
N ASN A 235 -32.77 -19.09 -5.03
CA ASN A 235 -33.90 -19.35 -5.93
C ASN A 235 -33.65 -20.44 -6.98
N ASN A 236 -32.55 -21.19 -6.93
CA ASN A 236 -32.22 -22.31 -7.84
C ASN A 236 -32.48 -22.02 -9.34
N LYS A 237 -32.35 -20.77 -9.79
CA LYS A 237 -32.47 -20.42 -11.21
C LYS A 237 -31.08 -20.28 -11.84
N PRO A 238 -30.86 -20.83 -13.05
CA PRO A 238 -29.58 -20.66 -13.74
C PRO A 238 -29.31 -19.17 -13.99
N PHE A 239 -28.09 -18.76 -13.67
CA PHE A 239 -27.62 -17.38 -13.75
C PHE A 239 -27.37 -17.00 -15.22
N ASP A 240 -28.36 -16.35 -15.84
CA ASP A 240 -28.27 -15.81 -17.21
C ASP A 240 -27.78 -14.35 -17.16
N LEU A 241 -26.51 -14.13 -17.52
CA LEU A 241 -25.85 -12.83 -17.43
C LEU A 241 -26.53 -11.76 -18.31
N ASP A 242 -27.19 -12.14 -19.40
CA ASP A 242 -27.74 -11.20 -20.39
C ASP A 242 -29.07 -10.58 -19.97
N LYS A 243 -29.89 -11.27 -19.17
CA LYS A 243 -31.23 -10.77 -18.77
C LYS A 243 -31.22 -9.78 -17.61
N SER A 244 -30.16 -9.71 -16.82
CA SER A 244 -30.07 -8.77 -15.69
C SER A 244 -29.59 -7.36 -16.10
N MET A 245 -29.07 -7.22 -17.33
CA MET A 245 -28.57 -5.96 -17.87
C MET A 245 -29.69 -4.99 -18.30
N ASP A 246 -30.95 -5.45 -18.38
CA ASP A 246 -31.94 -4.78 -19.21
C ASP A 246 -32.91 -3.82 -18.49
N TYR A 247 -33.05 -3.89 -17.16
CA TYR A 247 -34.08 -3.08 -16.47
C TYR A 247 -33.54 -1.86 -15.70
N TYR A 248 -32.31 -1.87 -15.18
CA TYR A 248 -31.75 -0.73 -14.45
C TYR A 248 -30.46 -0.14 -15.05
N GLY A 249 -29.88 -0.77 -16.08
CA GLY A 249 -28.70 -0.26 -16.78
C GLY A 249 -29.00 0.88 -17.76
N ARG A 250 -30.21 0.95 -18.34
CA ARG A 250 -30.47 1.83 -19.48
C ARG A 250 -30.54 3.33 -19.17
N VAL A 251 -30.76 3.75 -17.92
CA VAL A 251 -30.94 5.18 -17.60
C VAL A 251 -29.67 5.87 -17.08
N LEU A 252 -28.75 5.15 -16.43
CA LEU A 252 -27.51 5.75 -15.89
C LEU A 252 -26.24 5.38 -16.66
N VAL A 253 -26.20 4.21 -17.30
CA VAL A 253 -24.96 3.65 -17.88
C VAL A 253 -24.72 4.20 -19.30
N ASN A 254 -25.77 4.53 -20.06
CA ASN A 254 -25.64 4.96 -21.46
C ASN A 254 -24.97 6.33 -21.65
N ASN A 255 -24.94 7.19 -20.62
CA ASN A 255 -24.24 8.48 -20.71
C ASN A 255 -22.76 8.41 -20.29
N ILE A 256 -22.31 7.32 -19.65
CA ILE A 256 -20.95 7.19 -19.12
C ILE A 256 -20.15 6.12 -19.89
N VAL A 257 -20.80 5.05 -20.37
CA VAL A 257 -20.12 3.89 -20.98
C VAL A 257 -19.80 4.07 -22.46
N SER A 258 -20.33 5.09 -23.14
CA SER A 258 -19.92 5.40 -24.52
C SER A 258 -18.44 5.82 -24.65
N ASN A 259 -17.76 6.14 -23.55
CA ASN A 259 -16.39 6.64 -23.55
C ASN A 259 -15.30 5.66 -23.04
N ILE A 260 -15.63 4.40 -22.67
CA ILE A 260 -14.63 3.48 -22.07
C ILE A 260 -14.63 2.08 -22.73
N ASN A 261 -14.78 2.02 -24.05
CA ASN A 261 -14.81 0.76 -24.79
C ASN A 261 -13.47 0.03 -25.10
N PRO A 262 -12.24 0.45 -24.72
CA PRO A 262 -11.06 -0.36 -25.01
C PRO A 262 -10.57 -1.30 -23.88
N ILE A 263 -11.12 -1.27 -22.65
CA ILE A 263 -10.49 -1.96 -21.49
C ILE A 263 -11.07 -3.36 -21.20
N LYS A 264 -12.21 -3.73 -21.79
CA LYS A 264 -12.96 -4.96 -21.44
C LYS A 264 -12.27 -6.27 -21.84
N ASN A 265 -11.30 -6.23 -22.78
CA ASN A 265 -10.70 -7.44 -23.36
C ASN A 265 -9.48 -7.99 -22.62
N ILE A 266 -9.04 -7.38 -21.50
CA ILE A 266 -7.78 -7.78 -20.84
C ILE A 266 -7.98 -8.75 -19.65
N ILE A 267 -9.21 -8.90 -19.13
CA ILE A 267 -9.40 -9.54 -17.80
C ILE A 267 -9.81 -11.03 -17.88
N GLN A 268 -10.10 -11.60 -19.06
CA GLN A 268 -10.68 -12.96 -19.13
C GLN A 268 -9.70 -14.15 -19.15
N ASN A 269 -8.38 -13.99 -19.15
CA ASN A 269 -7.48 -15.15 -19.18
C ASN A 269 -6.36 -15.06 -18.14
N LYS A 270 -6.54 -15.73 -16.99
CA LYS A 270 -5.56 -16.65 -16.37
C LYS A 270 -6.08 -17.14 -15.01
N SER A 271 -6.69 -18.33 -15.04
CA SER A 271 -6.70 -19.23 -13.90
C SER A 271 -5.34 -19.92 -13.83
N VAL A 272 -4.64 -19.83 -12.70
CA VAL A 272 -3.48 -20.68 -12.42
C VAL A 272 -3.67 -21.28 -11.03
N LYS A 273 -3.77 -22.61 -11.02
CA LYS A 273 -3.88 -23.49 -9.86
C LYS A 273 -2.61 -23.44 -9.01
N GLY A 274 -2.79 -23.63 -7.70
CA GLY A 274 -1.73 -23.59 -6.70
C GLY A 274 -0.70 -24.72 -6.79
N ALA A 275 0.49 -24.40 -6.28
CA ALA A 275 1.49 -25.33 -5.78
C ALA A 275 2.44 -24.56 -4.83
N TRP A 276 3.01 -25.29 -3.85
CA TRP A 276 4.13 -24.92 -2.96
C TRP A 276 3.80 -24.25 -1.61
N ALA A 277 3.22 -25.04 -0.72
CA ALA A 277 3.51 -24.98 0.72
C ALA A 277 4.63 -25.99 1.02
N TYR A 278 5.88 -25.54 1.25
CA TYR A 278 6.92 -26.23 2.04
C TYR A 278 8.24 -25.42 2.04
N SER A 279 8.35 -24.37 2.86
CA SER A 279 9.67 -23.99 3.42
C SER A 279 9.50 -23.12 4.66
N THR A 280 10.14 -23.53 5.77
CA THR A 280 10.15 -22.84 7.07
C THR A 280 11.27 -21.79 7.17
N GLU A 281 12.13 -21.66 6.16
CA GLU A 281 13.14 -20.61 6.05
C GLU A 281 12.64 -19.50 5.10
N ILE A 282 12.72 -18.23 5.53
CA ILE A 282 12.50 -17.09 4.64
C ILE A 282 13.70 -17.04 3.69
N LYS A 283 13.49 -17.47 2.45
CA LYS A 283 14.53 -17.42 1.41
C LYS A 283 14.23 -16.24 0.50
N VAL A 284 15.04 -15.20 0.55
CA VAL A 284 15.11 -14.28 -0.60
C VAL A 284 15.88 -15.06 -1.65
N GLN A 285 15.30 -15.18 -2.83
CA GLN A 285 15.84 -16.03 -3.88
C GLN A 285 16.74 -15.20 -4.81
N CYS A 286 17.90 -15.76 -5.15
CA CYS A 286 19.18 -15.05 -5.26
C CYS A 286 19.99 -15.45 -6.51
N PHE A 287 21.22 -14.94 -6.57
CA PHE A 287 22.28 -15.30 -7.51
C PHE A 287 23.35 -16.17 -6.84
N SER A 288 24.06 -16.98 -7.64
CA SER A 288 25.20 -17.77 -7.16
C SER A 288 26.44 -16.89 -6.95
N GLY A 289 27.24 -17.18 -5.91
CA GLY A 289 28.39 -16.34 -5.52
C GLY A 289 29.48 -16.13 -6.57
N ASP A 290 29.59 -17.06 -7.51
CA ASP A 290 30.52 -17.05 -8.65
C ASP A 290 30.03 -16.18 -9.82
N SER A 291 28.83 -15.63 -9.74
CA SER A 291 28.30 -14.71 -10.75
C SER A 291 29.11 -13.41 -10.82
N LEU A 292 29.34 -12.92 -12.03
CA LEU A 292 30.14 -11.73 -12.32
C LEU A 292 29.26 -10.50 -12.57
N ILE A 293 29.69 -9.37 -12.01
CA ILE A 293 29.04 -8.07 -12.12
C ILE A 293 30.04 -7.05 -12.66
N ARG A 294 29.64 -6.29 -13.68
CA ARG A 294 30.46 -5.22 -14.24
C ARG A 294 30.18 -3.90 -13.52
N LEU A 295 31.23 -3.28 -13.02
CA LEU A 295 31.20 -1.96 -12.40
C LEU A 295 31.19 -0.86 -13.45
N SER A 296 30.72 0.34 -13.09
CA SER A 296 30.70 1.52 -13.98
C SER A 296 32.09 1.92 -14.48
N ASN A 297 33.13 1.64 -13.70
CA ASN A 297 34.54 1.87 -14.06
C ASN A 297 35.16 0.78 -14.96
N GLY A 298 34.35 -0.17 -15.45
CA GLY A 298 34.78 -1.25 -16.33
C GLY A 298 35.39 -2.46 -15.63
N LYS A 299 35.68 -2.40 -14.32
CA LYS A 299 36.16 -3.56 -13.55
C LYS A 299 35.05 -4.59 -13.37
N ILE A 300 35.42 -5.85 -13.30
CA ILE A 300 34.51 -6.97 -13.04
C ILE A 300 34.70 -7.45 -11.60
N LYS A 301 33.59 -7.76 -10.92
CA LYS A 301 33.57 -8.20 -9.53
C LYS A 301 32.62 -9.37 -9.35
N TYR A 302 33.00 -10.33 -8.52
CA TYR A 302 32.05 -11.37 -8.10
C TYR A 302 30.93 -10.77 -7.25
N ILE A 303 29.70 -11.27 -7.42
CA ILE A 303 28.54 -10.86 -6.64
C ILE A 303 28.77 -11.08 -5.14
N ALA A 304 29.53 -12.10 -4.76
CA ALA A 304 29.93 -12.39 -3.38
C ALA A 304 30.75 -11.25 -2.74
N ASN A 305 31.43 -10.44 -3.56
CA ASN A 305 32.30 -9.36 -3.13
C ASN A 305 31.65 -7.98 -3.27
N LEU A 306 30.42 -7.87 -3.80
CA LEU A 306 29.72 -6.59 -3.95
C LEU A 306 29.50 -5.92 -2.58
N LYS A 307 29.68 -4.59 -2.56
CA LYS A 307 29.55 -3.75 -1.36
C LYS A 307 28.55 -2.62 -1.58
N THR A 308 28.01 -2.11 -0.48
CA THR A 308 27.17 -0.91 -0.50
C THR A 308 27.93 0.25 -1.15
N GLY A 309 27.28 0.93 -2.10
CA GLY A 309 27.84 2.03 -2.85
C GLY A 309 28.66 1.63 -4.09
N ASP A 310 28.87 0.34 -4.36
CA ASP A 310 29.45 -0.10 -5.63
C ASP A 310 28.51 0.35 -6.78
N GLU A 311 29.05 1.15 -7.70
CA GLU A 311 28.37 1.52 -8.95
C GLU A 311 28.50 0.41 -9.98
N ILE A 312 27.37 -0.15 -10.38
CA ILE A 312 27.26 -1.27 -11.31
C ILE A 312 26.47 -0.88 -12.56
N ILE A 313 26.71 -1.61 -13.64
CA ILE A 313 25.97 -1.40 -14.90
C ILE A 313 24.64 -2.16 -14.86
N THR A 314 23.57 -1.51 -15.32
CA THR A 314 22.26 -2.12 -15.54
C THR A 314 21.62 -1.56 -16.81
N ILE A 315 20.43 -2.05 -17.14
CA ILE A 315 19.61 -1.58 -18.26
C ILE A 315 18.32 -0.97 -17.72
N ASP A 316 17.95 0.19 -18.25
CA ASP A 316 16.69 0.89 -18.00
C ASP A 316 16.12 1.43 -19.31
N GLN A 317 14.90 1.01 -19.67
CA GLN A 317 14.24 1.41 -20.93
C GLN A 317 15.16 1.30 -22.16
N SER A 318 15.86 0.17 -22.28
CA SER A 318 16.83 -0.11 -23.36
C SER A 318 18.11 0.72 -23.36
N ASN A 319 18.35 1.56 -22.35
CA ASN A 319 19.59 2.28 -22.17
C ASN A 319 20.49 1.60 -21.13
N ILE A 320 21.78 1.52 -21.43
CA ILE A 320 22.80 1.08 -20.49
C ILE A 320 23.09 2.23 -19.53
N ILE A 321 22.85 2.02 -18.24
CA ILE A 321 23.00 3.04 -17.20
C ILE A 321 23.78 2.51 -16.00
N SER A 322 24.35 3.43 -15.20
CA SER A 322 24.92 3.10 -13.90
C SER A 322 23.85 3.12 -12.80
N THR A 323 23.95 2.21 -11.83
CA THR A 323 23.16 2.21 -10.60
C THR A 323 24.03 1.79 -9.43
N GLU A 324 23.79 2.34 -8.24
CA GLU A 324 24.48 1.89 -7.03
C GLU A 324 23.80 0.66 -6.42
N MET A 325 24.62 -0.22 -5.84
CA MET A 325 24.21 -1.23 -4.87
C MET A 325 23.91 -0.55 -3.52
N ILE A 326 22.72 -0.78 -2.99
CA ILE A 326 22.24 -0.16 -1.75
C ILE A 326 22.46 -1.07 -0.54
N MET A 327 22.08 -2.34 -0.67
CA MET A 327 22.20 -3.32 0.40
C MET A 327 22.15 -4.75 -0.13
N MET A 328 22.59 -5.70 0.69
CA MET A 328 22.39 -7.13 0.47
C MET A 328 21.16 -7.59 1.28
N LEU A 329 20.10 -8.02 0.60
CA LEU A 329 18.85 -8.46 1.24
C LEU A 329 19.00 -9.76 2.00
N ASP A 330 19.77 -10.68 1.42
CA ASP A 330 20.04 -12.01 1.95
C ASP A 330 21.42 -12.47 1.44
N LYS A 331 22.19 -13.09 2.32
CA LYS A 331 23.58 -13.48 2.07
C LYS A 331 23.89 -14.76 2.83
N HIS A 332 24.15 -15.85 2.13
CA HIS A 332 24.66 -17.07 2.76
C HIS A 332 25.89 -17.55 2.03
N ILE A 333 27.00 -17.73 2.74
CA ILE A 333 28.30 -18.04 2.11
C ILE A 333 28.45 -19.56 1.94
N SER A 334 28.00 -20.33 2.92
CA SER A 334 28.27 -21.76 3.02
C SER A 334 27.10 -22.67 2.66
N LYS A 335 25.86 -22.16 2.62
CA LYS A 335 24.65 -22.94 2.32
C LYS A 335 24.59 -23.34 0.84
N GLN A 336 24.15 -24.56 0.57
CA GLN A 336 23.87 -25.01 -0.80
C GLN A 336 22.46 -24.60 -1.24
N ALA A 337 22.31 -24.23 -2.52
CA ALA A 337 21.03 -23.92 -3.13
C ALA A 337 20.95 -24.46 -4.56
N LEU A 338 19.72 -24.74 -5.01
CA LEU A 338 19.42 -25.14 -6.39
C LEU A 338 19.28 -23.89 -7.27
N PHE A 339 19.96 -23.91 -8.42
CA PHE A 339 19.95 -22.86 -9.42
C PHE A 339 19.53 -23.43 -10.77
N TYR A 340 18.62 -22.71 -11.43
CA TYR A 340 18.33 -22.82 -12.85
C TYR A 340 19.44 -22.07 -13.60
N LYS A 341 20.27 -22.83 -14.30
CA LYS A 341 21.30 -22.32 -15.21
C LYS A 341 20.67 -22.20 -16.60
N LEU A 342 20.47 -20.96 -17.02
CA LEU A 342 19.97 -20.60 -18.34
C LEU A 342 21.17 -20.28 -19.23
N ILE A 343 21.25 -20.93 -20.39
CA ILE A 343 22.30 -20.69 -21.39
C ILE A 343 21.62 -20.12 -22.63
N THR A 344 22.15 -19.01 -23.11
CA THR A 344 21.66 -18.31 -24.31
C THR A 344 22.48 -18.68 -25.54
N GLU A 345 21.89 -18.50 -26.73
CA GLU A 345 22.55 -18.74 -28.01
C GLU A 345 23.82 -17.89 -28.20
N SER A 346 23.84 -16.68 -27.66
CA SER A 346 25.01 -15.78 -27.67
C SER A 346 26.17 -16.26 -26.78
N GLY A 347 26.04 -17.42 -26.12
CA GLY A 347 27.06 -18.00 -25.25
C GLY A 347 27.04 -17.50 -23.81
N HIS A 348 26.10 -16.61 -23.45
CA HIS A 348 25.98 -16.10 -22.09
C HIS A 348 25.16 -17.03 -21.20
N GLU A 349 25.55 -17.13 -19.93
CA GLU A 349 24.87 -17.96 -18.93
C GLU A 349 24.53 -17.20 -17.65
N ILE A 350 23.35 -17.47 -17.09
CA ILE A 350 22.93 -16.93 -15.80
C ILE A 350 22.37 -18.04 -14.91
N SER A 351 22.74 -18.01 -13.62
CA SER A 351 22.30 -18.99 -12.62
C SER A 351 21.41 -18.32 -11.58
N LEU A 352 20.13 -18.71 -11.56
CA LEU A 352 19.09 -18.10 -10.73
C LEU A 352 18.35 -19.15 -9.91
N THR A 353 17.98 -18.85 -8.67
CA THR A 353 17.08 -19.72 -7.91
C THR A 353 15.66 -19.72 -8.50
N GLU A 354 14.88 -20.78 -8.23
CA GLU A 354 13.57 -21.10 -8.83
C GLU A 354 12.60 -19.94 -9.13
N PHE A 355 12.36 -19.05 -8.16
CA PHE A 355 11.41 -17.94 -8.18
C PHE A 355 12.07 -16.57 -8.33
N HIS A 356 13.35 -16.52 -8.69
CA HIS A 356 14.02 -15.26 -9.01
C HIS A 356 13.51 -14.70 -10.33
N LEU A 357 13.21 -13.40 -10.37
CA LEU A 357 12.61 -12.77 -11.55
C LEU A 357 13.68 -12.38 -12.57
N ILE A 358 13.46 -12.77 -13.82
CA ILE A 358 14.27 -12.36 -14.96
C ILE A 358 13.38 -11.64 -15.99
N PRO A 359 13.77 -10.46 -16.49
CA PRO A 359 13.06 -9.80 -17.57
C PRO A 359 13.29 -10.52 -18.89
N ILE A 360 12.21 -10.75 -19.63
CA ILE A 360 12.22 -11.26 -21.00
C ILE A 360 11.46 -10.31 -21.92
N ILE A 361 11.72 -10.41 -23.22
CA ILE A 361 10.93 -9.72 -24.23
C ILE A 361 9.80 -10.65 -24.70
N SER A 362 8.56 -10.24 -24.51
CA SER A 362 7.37 -10.97 -24.98
C SER A 362 7.26 -10.90 -26.50
N SER A 363 6.49 -11.82 -27.11
CA SER A 363 6.11 -11.79 -28.52
C SER A 363 5.48 -10.45 -28.96
N THR A 364 4.85 -9.74 -28.02
CA THR A 364 4.28 -8.40 -28.24
C THR A 364 5.29 -7.25 -28.15
N LYS A 365 6.60 -7.55 -28.08
CA LYS A 365 7.70 -6.60 -27.84
C LYS A 365 7.59 -5.82 -26.51
N ASN A 366 6.87 -6.36 -25.54
CA ASN A 366 6.78 -5.82 -24.19
C ASN A 366 7.73 -6.53 -23.24
N GLN A 367 8.40 -5.78 -22.38
CA GLN A 367 9.19 -6.34 -21.28
C GLN A 367 8.26 -6.93 -20.22
N ILE A 368 8.43 -8.22 -19.93
CA ILE A 368 7.71 -8.92 -18.86
C ILE A 368 8.71 -9.62 -17.95
N TYR A 369 8.33 -9.89 -16.70
CA TYR A 369 9.18 -10.58 -15.73
C TYR A 369 8.61 -11.97 -15.46
N LEU A 370 9.45 -12.99 -15.61
CA LEU A 370 9.11 -14.38 -15.29
C LEU A 370 10.04 -14.91 -14.20
N ALA A 371 9.55 -15.87 -13.40
CA ALA A 371 10.41 -16.63 -12.51
C ALA A 371 11.35 -17.54 -13.32
N ALA A 372 12.55 -17.83 -12.82
CA ALA A 372 13.51 -18.71 -13.49
C ALA A 372 12.93 -20.08 -13.88
N LYS A 373 12.06 -20.67 -13.06
CA LYS A 373 11.35 -21.92 -13.37
C LYS A 373 10.32 -21.81 -14.50
N GLN A 374 9.81 -20.61 -14.76
CA GLN A 374 8.83 -20.36 -15.81
C GLN A 374 9.47 -20.11 -17.17
N ILE A 375 10.79 -19.93 -17.22
CA ILE A 375 11.53 -19.73 -18.47
C ILE A 375 11.52 -21.02 -19.29
N GLN A 376 11.32 -20.86 -20.59
CA GLN A 376 11.32 -21.93 -21.57
C GLN A 376 12.42 -21.72 -22.60
N ILE A 377 12.84 -22.81 -23.24
CA ILE A 377 13.74 -22.74 -24.39
C ILE A 377 13.06 -21.91 -25.48
N GLY A 378 13.80 -20.95 -26.05
CA GLY A 378 13.30 -19.98 -27.02
C GLY A 378 12.90 -18.62 -26.42
N ASP A 379 12.74 -18.50 -25.10
CA ASP A 379 12.50 -17.20 -24.46
C ASP A 379 13.70 -16.28 -24.69
N LEU A 380 13.44 -15.00 -24.99
CA LEU A 380 14.45 -14.02 -25.34
C LEU A 380 14.88 -13.21 -24.11
N LEU A 381 16.14 -13.38 -23.70
CA LEU A 381 16.75 -12.65 -22.59
C LEU A 381 17.48 -11.40 -23.08
N TYR A 382 17.54 -10.37 -22.23
CA TYR A 382 18.37 -9.19 -22.47
C TYR A 382 19.83 -9.52 -22.15
N VAL A 383 20.69 -9.37 -23.14
CA VAL A 383 22.12 -9.67 -23.04
C VAL A 383 22.93 -8.46 -23.50
N LEU A 384 24.02 -8.16 -22.80
CA LEU A 384 24.98 -7.15 -23.19
C LEU A 384 26.13 -7.80 -23.98
N LEU A 385 26.12 -7.67 -25.30
CA LEU A 385 27.14 -8.19 -26.21
C LEU A 385 27.95 -7.01 -26.79
N ASN A 386 29.28 -7.01 -26.61
CA ASN A 386 30.17 -5.96 -27.14
C ASN A 386 29.68 -4.52 -26.85
N ASP A 387 29.25 -4.27 -25.60
CA ASP A 387 28.67 -3.00 -25.15
C ASP A 387 27.37 -2.56 -25.87
N LYS A 388 26.70 -3.49 -26.56
CA LYS A 388 25.39 -3.29 -27.17
C LYS A 388 24.36 -4.20 -26.53
N LEU A 389 23.17 -3.65 -26.35
CA LEU A 389 22.02 -4.39 -25.84
C LEU A 389 21.43 -5.24 -26.95
N GLU A 390 21.38 -6.55 -26.75
CA GLU A 390 20.82 -7.52 -27.67
C GLU A 390 19.84 -8.46 -26.96
N TYR A 391 19.05 -9.17 -27.76
CA TYR A 391 18.14 -10.21 -27.30
C TYR A 391 18.68 -11.56 -27.72
N SER A 392 18.88 -12.48 -26.78
CA SER A 392 19.39 -13.81 -27.09
C SER A 392 18.44 -14.90 -26.58
N PRO A 393 18.04 -15.85 -27.44
CA PRO A 393 17.14 -16.93 -27.04
C PRO A 393 17.83 -17.90 -26.09
N VAL A 394 17.09 -18.41 -25.11
CA VAL A 394 17.54 -19.51 -24.25
C VAL A 394 17.58 -20.80 -25.06
N ILE A 395 18.75 -21.43 -25.13
CA ILE A 395 18.96 -22.70 -25.86
C ILE A 395 19.03 -23.91 -24.93
N ASN A 396 19.38 -23.70 -23.67
CA ASN A 396 19.51 -24.78 -22.70
C ASN A 396 19.17 -24.31 -21.27
N ILE A 397 18.48 -25.17 -20.54
CA ILE A 397 18.07 -24.95 -19.15
C ILE A 397 18.50 -26.18 -18.35
N THR A 398 19.41 -25.99 -17.41
CA THR A 398 19.88 -27.06 -16.52
C THR A 398 19.68 -26.66 -15.07
N ILE A 399 19.52 -27.65 -14.18
CA ILE A 399 19.44 -27.41 -12.74
C ILE A 399 20.76 -27.86 -12.12
N GLN A 400 21.38 -26.98 -11.34
CA GLN A 400 22.64 -27.24 -10.67
C GLN A 400 22.60 -26.81 -9.21
N THR A 401 23.26 -27.56 -8.34
CA THR A 401 23.45 -27.19 -6.94
C THR A 401 24.74 -26.40 -6.79
N LYS A 402 24.66 -25.17 -6.29
CA LYS A 402 25.84 -24.34 -6.00
C LYS A 402 25.90 -23.95 -4.53
N LYS A 403 27.12 -23.67 -4.06
CA LYS A 403 27.39 -23.18 -2.71
C LYS A 403 27.33 -21.65 -2.69
N GLY A 404 26.58 -21.12 -1.74
CA GLY A 404 26.41 -19.71 -1.47
C GLY A 404 25.43 -19.00 -2.40
N TYR A 405 24.64 -18.10 -1.82
CA TYR A 405 23.66 -17.30 -2.55
C TYR A 405 23.54 -15.87 -1.99
N TYR A 406 23.30 -14.92 -2.89
CA TYR A 406 23.39 -13.48 -2.62
C TYR A 406 22.24 -12.73 -3.32
N ALA A 407 21.54 -11.85 -2.61
CA ALA A 407 20.47 -10.99 -3.14
C ALA A 407 20.84 -9.49 -3.01
N PRO A 408 21.57 -8.91 -3.97
CA PRO A 408 21.85 -7.49 -3.97
C PRO A 408 20.60 -6.68 -4.36
N LEU A 409 20.39 -5.55 -3.68
CA LEU A 409 19.40 -4.55 -4.03
C LEU A 409 20.09 -3.30 -4.60
N THR A 410 19.66 -2.86 -5.77
CA THR A 410 20.14 -1.62 -6.42
C THR A 410 19.10 -0.49 -6.38
N ILE A 411 19.54 0.75 -6.64
CA ILE A 411 18.63 1.91 -6.77
C ILE A 411 17.59 1.68 -7.86
N LYS A 412 17.97 1.06 -8.98
CA LYS A 412 17.04 0.77 -10.08
C LYS A 412 16.19 -0.48 -9.82
N GLY A 413 16.74 -1.49 -9.14
CA GLY A 413 16.07 -2.77 -8.90
C GLY A 413 16.38 -3.81 -9.96
N THR A 414 17.31 -3.51 -10.86
CA THR A 414 17.86 -4.40 -11.87
C THR A 414 19.38 -4.34 -11.82
N LEU A 415 20.04 -5.37 -12.35
CA LEU A 415 21.49 -5.46 -12.51
C LEU A 415 21.85 -6.40 -13.65
N LEU A 416 23.03 -6.25 -14.24
CA LEU A 416 23.60 -7.20 -15.18
C LEU A 416 24.44 -8.26 -14.44
N VAL A 417 24.07 -9.53 -14.62
CA VAL A 417 24.76 -10.68 -14.04
C VAL A 417 25.27 -11.57 -15.18
N ASN A 418 26.59 -11.74 -15.27
CA ASN A 418 27.24 -12.36 -16.43
C ASN A 418 26.77 -11.74 -17.76
N ASN A 419 26.63 -10.41 -17.79
CA ASN A 419 26.07 -9.64 -18.91
C ASN A 419 24.62 -9.96 -19.28
N VAL A 420 23.87 -10.69 -18.46
CA VAL A 420 22.43 -10.92 -18.63
C VAL A 420 21.65 -10.06 -17.65
N LEU A 421 20.58 -9.39 -18.11
CA LEU A 421 19.76 -8.54 -17.23
C LEU A 421 18.95 -9.39 -16.26
N ALA A 422 18.97 -9.03 -14.98
CA ALA A 422 18.17 -9.66 -13.95
C ALA A 422 17.49 -8.62 -13.05
N SER A 423 16.40 -9.04 -12.41
CA SER A 423 15.74 -8.27 -11.34
C SER A 423 16.52 -8.41 -10.03
N CYS A 424 16.40 -7.46 -9.11
CA CYS A 424 16.86 -7.64 -7.72
C CYS A 424 15.86 -8.47 -6.87
N PHE A 425 14.74 -8.89 -7.44
CA PHE A 425 13.58 -9.39 -6.70
C PHE A 425 13.24 -10.84 -7.03
N ALA A 426 12.78 -11.57 -6.03
CA ALA A 426 12.21 -12.92 -6.14
C ALA A 426 10.90 -13.02 -5.34
N TYR A 427 10.07 -14.03 -5.64
CA TYR A 427 8.76 -14.24 -5.00
C TYR A 427 7.79 -13.05 -5.09
N ALA A 428 8.02 -12.12 -6.02
CA ALA A 428 7.14 -10.99 -6.26
C ALA A 428 6.25 -11.28 -7.47
N LYS A 429 4.95 -11.00 -7.34
CA LYS A 429 4.00 -11.12 -8.46
C LYS A 429 4.37 -10.24 -9.66
N ASN A 430 4.95 -9.07 -9.37
CA ASN A 430 5.37 -8.10 -10.37
C ASN A 430 6.61 -7.34 -9.85
N HIS A 431 7.61 -7.17 -10.71
CA HIS A 431 8.79 -6.33 -10.45
C HIS A 431 8.42 -4.93 -9.96
N HIS A 432 7.40 -4.30 -10.57
CA HIS A 432 6.97 -2.95 -10.18
C HIS A 432 6.41 -2.87 -8.76
N SER A 433 5.69 -3.91 -8.32
CA SER A 433 5.18 -3.97 -6.93
C SER A 433 6.33 -4.09 -5.94
N ALA A 434 7.30 -4.97 -6.21
CA ALA A 434 8.49 -5.09 -5.38
C ALA A 434 9.31 -3.79 -5.33
N GLN A 435 9.42 -3.11 -6.48
CA GLN A 435 10.05 -1.80 -6.58
C GLN A 435 9.36 -0.76 -5.70
N PHE A 436 8.02 -0.74 -5.68
CA PHE A 436 7.25 0.15 -4.80
C PHE A 436 7.49 -0.15 -3.33
N TYR A 437 7.51 -1.43 -2.91
CA TYR A 437 7.78 -1.79 -1.52
C TYR A 437 9.19 -1.47 -1.05
N MET A 438 10.15 -1.49 -1.97
CA MET A 438 11.54 -1.14 -1.67
C MET A 438 11.82 0.36 -1.79
N PHE A 439 10.82 1.18 -2.15
CA PHE A 439 10.94 2.63 -2.25
C PHE A 439 11.40 3.30 -0.95
N PRO A 440 10.87 2.97 0.26
CA PRO A 440 11.32 3.61 1.49
C PRO A 440 12.81 3.39 1.77
N PHE A 441 13.36 2.20 1.47
CA PHE A 441 14.77 1.90 1.66
C PHE A 441 15.66 2.66 0.67
N ARG A 442 15.24 2.76 -0.59
CA ARG A 442 15.93 3.56 -1.61
C ARG A 442 15.91 5.04 -1.27
N PHE A 443 14.79 5.55 -0.78
CA PHE A 443 14.64 6.93 -0.34
C PHE A 443 15.54 7.21 0.87
N TYR A 444 15.54 6.32 1.87
CA TYR A 444 16.42 6.43 3.05
C TYR A 444 17.90 6.43 2.65
N TYR A 445 18.33 5.52 1.76
CA TYR A 445 19.69 5.50 1.24
C TYR A 445 20.08 6.82 0.54
N LYS A 446 19.21 7.34 -0.33
CA LYS A 446 19.46 8.64 -0.98
C LYS A 446 19.55 9.79 0.02
N LEU A 447 18.71 9.76 1.06
CA LEU A 447 18.71 10.76 2.11
C LEU A 447 20.00 10.71 2.93
N THR A 448 20.48 9.52 3.32
CA THR A 448 21.72 9.37 4.10
C THR A 448 22.96 9.74 3.30
N ARG A 449 22.96 9.53 1.98
CA ARG A 449 24.01 10.05 1.07
C ARG A 449 24.09 11.58 1.07
N LEU A 450 22.96 12.30 1.18
CA LEU A 450 22.97 13.76 1.31
C LEU A 450 23.66 14.23 2.62
N PHE A 451 23.70 13.38 3.64
CA PHE A 451 24.35 13.66 4.93
C PHE A 451 25.73 13.00 5.07
N TYR A 452 26.35 12.55 3.97
CA TYR A 452 27.67 11.89 3.95
C TYR A 452 27.78 10.65 4.85
N ILE A 453 26.67 9.96 5.12
CA ILE A 453 26.68 8.70 5.87
C ILE A 453 26.99 7.56 4.90
N ASN A 454 28.10 6.87 5.15
CA ASN A 454 28.52 5.71 4.36
C ASN A 454 27.93 4.42 4.94
N ASP A 455 27.40 3.54 4.06
CA ASP A 455 26.77 2.25 4.39
C ASP A 455 25.70 2.30 5.51
N PRO A 456 24.55 2.96 5.28
CA PRO A 456 23.51 3.15 6.29
C PRO A 456 22.81 1.85 6.72
N PHE A 457 23.07 0.73 6.04
CA PHE A 457 22.48 -0.57 6.31
C PHE A 457 23.48 -1.58 6.92
N ASN A 458 24.78 -1.25 6.98
CA ASN A 458 25.82 -2.10 7.58
C ASN A 458 25.88 -3.51 6.94
N CYS A 459 25.86 -3.57 5.60
CA CYS A 459 25.68 -4.81 4.83
C CYS A 459 26.91 -5.73 4.80
N ASP A 460 28.11 -5.18 5.02
CA ASP A 460 29.34 -5.96 4.96
C ASP A 460 29.45 -6.99 6.11
N LYS A 461 28.70 -6.80 7.21
CA LYS A 461 28.83 -7.58 8.45
C LYS A 461 27.76 -8.65 8.67
N SER A 462 26.65 -8.65 7.93
CA SER A 462 25.53 -9.56 8.19
C SER A 462 25.53 -10.78 7.26
N GLU A 463 25.81 -11.98 7.81
CA GLU A 463 25.42 -13.24 7.17
C GLU A 463 23.96 -13.56 7.53
N GLY A 464 23.21 -14.02 6.53
CA GLY A 464 21.79 -14.32 6.59
C GLY A 464 20.90 -13.22 6.02
N LEU A 465 19.60 -13.34 6.30
CA LEU A 465 18.59 -12.37 5.94
C LEU A 465 18.83 -11.06 6.69
N HIS A 466 18.90 -9.94 5.97
CA HIS A 466 19.13 -8.64 6.58
C HIS A 466 18.06 -8.33 7.64
N TRP A 467 18.46 -7.81 8.81
CA TRP A 467 17.57 -7.65 9.97
C TRP A 467 16.30 -6.84 9.67
N ILE A 468 16.39 -5.82 8.81
CA ILE A 468 15.22 -5.06 8.35
C ILE A 468 14.22 -5.95 7.64
N ILE A 469 14.71 -6.79 6.72
CA ILE A 469 13.91 -7.74 5.97
C ILE A 469 13.37 -8.81 6.94
N SER A 470 14.19 -9.27 7.88
CA SER A 470 13.77 -10.15 8.97
C SER A 470 12.66 -9.55 9.82
N ILE A 471 12.69 -8.26 10.18
CA ILE A 471 11.61 -7.58 10.90
C ILE A 471 10.36 -7.51 10.04
N MET A 472 10.46 -7.14 8.76
CA MET A 472 9.30 -7.13 7.85
C MET A 472 8.62 -8.50 7.81
N PHE A 473 9.41 -9.58 7.74
CA PHE A 473 8.89 -10.94 7.71
C PHE A 473 8.48 -11.49 9.08
N ASN A 474 9.20 -11.19 10.16
CA ASN A 474 8.89 -11.63 11.52
C ASN A 474 7.67 -10.89 12.06
N PHE A 475 7.50 -9.61 11.71
CA PHE A 475 6.26 -8.90 11.92
C PHE A 475 5.13 -9.60 11.14
N ALA A 476 5.36 -10.03 9.89
CA ALA A 476 4.39 -10.84 9.16
C ALA A 476 4.14 -12.24 9.76
N ARG A 477 5.13 -12.88 10.41
CA ARG A 477 5.03 -14.19 11.09
C ARG A 477 4.40 -14.13 12.47
N PHE A 478 4.65 -13.07 13.24
CA PHE A 478 4.11 -12.87 14.60
C PHE A 478 2.58 -12.88 14.58
N PHE A 479 1.96 -12.46 13.48
CA PHE A 479 0.52 -12.53 13.28
C PHE A 479 0.02 -13.87 12.67
N ARG A 480 0.86 -14.92 12.64
CA ARG A 480 0.56 -16.23 12.02
C ARG A 480 1.24 -17.46 12.71
N PRO A 481 0.76 -17.93 13.89
CA PRO A 481 1.37 -19.09 14.57
C PRO A 481 0.91 -20.49 14.07
N GLU A 482 -0.27 -20.65 13.47
CA GLU A 482 -0.96 -21.98 13.45
C GLU A 482 -1.17 -22.65 12.08
N THR A 483 -0.28 -22.55 11.10
CA THR A 483 -0.47 -23.30 9.82
C THR A 483 0.74 -24.10 9.36
N LEU A 484 1.42 -24.78 10.31
CA LEU A 484 2.51 -25.71 9.99
C LEU A 484 2.37 -27.10 10.64
N LEU A 485 1.19 -27.47 11.13
CA LEU A 485 0.85 -28.84 11.53
C LEU A 485 -0.57 -29.20 11.07
N SER A 486 -0.76 -29.35 9.76
CA SER A 486 -1.77 -30.23 9.15
C SER A 486 -1.56 -30.28 7.65
#